data_AF-A0A1I6WBE4-F1
#
_entry.id   AF-A0A1I6WBE4-F1
#
_cell.length_a   1.000
_cell.length_b   1.000
_cell.length_c   1.000
_cell.angle_alpha   90.00
_cell.angle_beta   90.00
_cell.angle_gamma   90.00
#
_symmetry.space_group_name_H-M   'P 1'
#
loop_
_entity.id
_entity.type
_entity.pdbx_description
1 polymer ?
#
loop_
_entity_poly.entity_id
_entity_poly.type
_entity_poly.pdbx_seq_one_letter_code
_entity_poly.pdbx_strand_id
1 'polypeptide(L)'
;MHTNHAAKNAARARSMETGQPYAAALADLRKERLAHKERLTTEDYVPAGAIGPGDALPPELLLLVRYHVDMINRYFHEALDEGRYQKQYGEWTRIVLYRLTDALEHLHLMVGTIAAHMQHNHISPDRIRTYLQVPDQRHVEQFISRRVREHLAGLLGKDTDQEKAGVFDRVGRSIVQREGWISPEREDTLEAFLAALYSTYSYEPSALDDLPDDIRNIAVQAAALVPPAREDEDAAPGDQ
;
A
#
# COMPACT_ATOMS: atom_id res chain seq x y z
N MET A 1 -35.37 -9.96 8.95
CA MET A 1 -36.44 -10.98 8.77
C MET A 1 -37.17 -10.91 7.41
N HIS A 2 -36.60 -10.32 6.33
CA HIS A 2 -37.37 -9.99 5.10
C HIS A 2 -36.90 -10.64 3.77
N THR A 3 -35.73 -11.29 3.71
CA THR A 3 -35.15 -11.81 2.45
C THR A 3 -35.85 -13.05 1.90
N ASN A 4 -36.48 -13.86 2.78
CA ASN A 4 -37.07 -15.14 2.40
C ASN A 4 -38.47 -14.98 1.74
N HIS A 5 -39.24 -13.97 2.15
CA HIS A 5 -40.55 -13.68 1.55
C HIS A 5 -40.41 -13.05 0.16
N ALA A 6 -39.47 -12.13 -0.02
CA ALA A 6 -39.17 -11.54 -1.33
C ALA A 6 -38.74 -12.60 -2.36
N ALA A 7 -37.90 -13.56 -1.96
CA ALA A 7 -37.46 -14.65 -2.83
C ALA A 7 -38.60 -15.59 -3.25
N LYS A 8 -39.54 -15.90 -2.33
CA LYS A 8 -40.72 -16.72 -2.61
C LYS A 8 -41.69 -16.01 -3.56
N ASN A 9 -41.88 -14.70 -3.38
CA ASN A 9 -42.75 -13.90 -4.25
C ASN A 9 -42.17 -13.78 -5.67
N ALA A 10 -40.86 -13.57 -5.80
CA ALA A 10 -40.18 -13.55 -7.10
C ALA A 10 -40.27 -14.91 -7.82
N ALA A 11 -40.12 -16.02 -7.09
CA ALA A 11 -40.26 -17.35 -7.67
C ALA A 11 -41.71 -17.67 -8.12
N ARG A 12 -42.72 -17.18 -7.39
CA ARG A 12 -44.13 -17.29 -7.79
C ARG A 12 -44.42 -16.49 -9.06
N ALA A 13 -43.98 -15.24 -9.13
CA ALA A 13 -44.13 -14.40 -10.31
C ALA A 13 -43.50 -15.05 -11.56
N ARG A 14 -42.29 -15.57 -11.43
CA ARG A 14 -41.58 -16.23 -12.53
C ARG A 14 -42.21 -17.55 -12.97
N SER A 15 -42.74 -18.33 -12.02
CA SER A 15 -43.49 -19.55 -12.33
C SER A 15 -44.78 -19.25 -13.10
N MET A 16 -45.49 -18.17 -12.75
CA MET A 16 -46.67 -17.71 -13.49
C MET A 16 -46.31 -17.21 -14.90
N GLU A 17 -45.18 -16.50 -15.04
CA GLU A 17 -44.75 -15.91 -16.31
C GLU A 17 -44.20 -16.95 -17.31
N THR A 18 -43.43 -17.92 -16.81
CA THR A 18 -42.75 -18.93 -17.66
C THR A 18 -43.53 -20.24 -17.79
N GLY A 19 -44.62 -20.41 -17.04
CA GLY A 19 -45.39 -21.66 -16.97
C GLY A 19 -44.65 -22.83 -16.31
N GLN A 20 -43.45 -22.59 -15.77
CA GLN A 20 -42.65 -23.63 -15.15
C GLN A 20 -43.09 -23.93 -13.71
N PRO A 21 -42.87 -25.17 -13.20
CA PRO A 21 -43.13 -25.49 -11.81
C PRO A 21 -42.37 -24.55 -10.87
N TYR A 22 -43.01 -24.13 -9.78
CA TYR A 22 -42.43 -23.22 -8.78
C TYR A 22 -41.03 -23.64 -8.28
N ALA A 23 -40.79 -24.96 -8.13
CA ALA A 23 -39.50 -25.49 -7.73
C ALA A 23 -38.39 -25.23 -8.76
N ALA A 24 -38.70 -25.31 -10.06
CA ALA A 24 -37.77 -25.00 -11.14
C ALA A 24 -37.46 -23.50 -11.19
N ALA A 25 -38.50 -22.64 -11.13
CA ALA A 25 -38.33 -21.19 -11.08
C ALA A 25 -37.51 -20.71 -9.86
N LEU A 26 -37.65 -21.39 -8.71
CA LEU A 26 -36.84 -21.11 -7.52
C LEU A 26 -35.38 -21.57 -7.68
N ALA A 27 -35.14 -22.70 -8.36
CA ALA A 27 -33.79 -23.19 -8.65
C ALA A 27 -33.06 -22.26 -9.63
N ASP A 28 -33.74 -21.77 -10.66
CA ASP A 28 -33.19 -20.80 -11.62
C ASP A 28 -32.83 -19.48 -10.94
N LEU A 29 -33.71 -18.95 -10.09
CA LEU A 29 -33.41 -17.75 -9.30
C LEU A 29 -32.23 -17.95 -8.34
N ARG A 30 -32.03 -19.15 -7.80
CA ARG A 30 -30.85 -19.48 -7.00
C ARG A 30 -29.60 -19.50 -7.85
N LYS A 31 -29.65 -20.12 -9.03
CA LYS A 31 -28.55 -20.19 -9.99
C LYS A 31 -28.13 -18.81 -10.48
N GLU A 32 -29.10 -17.95 -10.80
CA GLU A 32 -28.84 -16.56 -11.17
C GLU A 32 -28.23 -15.75 -10.04
N ARG A 33 -28.71 -15.93 -8.80
CA ARG A 33 -28.08 -15.28 -7.63
C ARG A 33 -26.67 -15.77 -7.38
N LEU A 34 -26.42 -17.08 -7.54
CA LEU A 34 -25.09 -17.66 -7.43
C LEU A 34 -24.16 -17.11 -8.52
N ALA A 35 -24.60 -17.10 -9.77
CA ALA A 35 -23.85 -16.52 -10.88
C ALA A 35 -23.60 -15.02 -10.69
N HIS A 36 -24.58 -14.25 -10.22
CA HIS A 36 -24.40 -12.83 -9.91
C HIS A 36 -23.40 -12.63 -8.76
N LYS A 37 -23.49 -13.45 -7.71
CA LYS A 37 -22.53 -13.42 -6.58
C LYS A 37 -21.12 -13.79 -7.04
N GLU A 38 -20.98 -14.76 -7.92
CA GLU A 38 -19.70 -15.17 -8.51
C GLU A 38 -19.09 -14.04 -9.35
N ARG A 39 -19.89 -13.38 -10.20
CA ARG A 39 -19.44 -12.19 -10.94
C ARG A 39 -19.01 -11.05 -10.02
N LEU A 40 -19.77 -10.76 -8.96
CA LEU A 40 -19.38 -9.75 -7.97
C LEU A 40 -18.05 -10.08 -7.25
N THR A 41 -17.64 -11.36 -7.22
CA THR A 41 -16.38 -11.78 -6.61
C THR A 41 -15.21 -11.77 -7.58
N THR A 42 -15.42 -12.03 -8.87
CA THR A 42 -14.35 -12.24 -9.85
C THR A 42 -14.23 -11.12 -10.88
N GLU A 43 -15.32 -10.46 -11.25
CA GLU A 43 -15.33 -9.38 -12.23
C GLU A 43 -15.11 -8.03 -11.54
N ASP A 44 -14.27 -7.19 -12.14
CA ASP A 44 -14.20 -5.80 -11.73
C ASP A 44 -15.49 -5.09 -12.18
N TYR A 45 -16.17 -4.47 -11.24
CA TYR A 45 -17.27 -3.56 -11.56
C TYR A 45 -16.82 -2.17 -11.18
N VAL A 46 -16.30 -1.41 -12.14
CA VAL A 46 -15.86 -0.02 -11.92
C VAL A 46 -17.02 0.90 -12.31
N PRO A 47 -17.73 1.55 -11.36
CA PRO A 47 -18.77 2.52 -11.70
C PRO A 47 -18.18 3.68 -12.51
N ALA A 48 -19.01 4.34 -13.30
CA ALA A 48 -18.61 5.58 -13.96
C ALA A 48 -18.10 6.61 -12.93
N GLY A 49 -16.82 7.01 -13.05
CA GLY A 49 -16.15 7.93 -12.13
C GLY A 49 -15.29 7.27 -11.03
N ALA A 50 -15.25 5.93 -10.95
CA ALA A 50 -14.29 5.21 -10.11
C ALA A 50 -13.00 4.90 -10.89
N ILE A 51 -11.90 4.72 -10.15
CA ILE A 51 -10.57 4.49 -10.71
C ILE A 51 -10.38 3.00 -10.99
N GLY A 52 -10.18 2.67 -12.25
CA GLY A 52 -9.92 1.32 -12.74
C GLY A 52 -8.43 0.95 -12.77
N PRO A 53 -8.11 -0.33 -13.01
CA PRO A 53 -6.74 -0.85 -13.04
C PRO A 53 -5.83 -0.24 -14.12
N GLY A 54 -6.41 0.33 -15.18
CA GLY A 54 -5.67 0.94 -16.29
C GLY A 54 -5.60 2.48 -16.23
N ASP A 55 -6.18 3.08 -15.19
CA ASP A 55 -6.17 4.53 -15.02
C ASP A 55 -4.84 5.01 -14.41
N ALA A 56 -4.61 6.32 -14.48
CA ALA A 56 -3.43 6.93 -13.86
C ALA A 56 -3.43 6.72 -12.34
N LEU A 57 -2.23 6.54 -11.77
CA LEU A 57 -2.05 6.37 -10.33
C LEU A 57 -2.53 7.64 -9.59
N PRO A 58 -3.44 7.51 -8.60
CA PRO A 58 -3.86 8.66 -7.79
C PRO A 58 -2.68 9.20 -6.97
N PRO A 59 -2.41 10.52 -7.01
CA PRO A 59 -1.26 11.11 -6.33
C PRO A 59 -1.27 10.89 -4.81
N GLU A 60 -2.45 10.80 -4.20
CA GLU A 60 -2.61 10.54 -2.78
C GLU A 60 -2.10 9.15 -2.37
N LEU A 61 -2.13 8.15 -3.26
CA LEU A 61 -1.56 6.83 -2.97
C LEU A 61 -0.03 6.85 -2.98
N LEU A 62 0.58 7.67 -3.84
CA LEU A 62 2.02 7.85 -3.84
C LEU A 62 2.48 8.55 -2.54
N LEU A 63 1.77 9.61 -2.15
CA LEU A 63 2.02 10.31 -0.88
C LEU A 63 1.83 9.40 0.33
N LEU A 64 0.81 8.54 0.31
CA LEU A 64 0.56 7.51 1.32
C LEU A 64 1.76 6.56 1.47
N VAL A 65 2.19 5.96 0.36
CA VAL A 65 3.31 5.00 0.37
C VAL A 65 4.55 5.66 0.93
N ARG A 66 4.89 6.83 0.41
CA ARG A 66 6.05 7.59 0.87
C ARG A 66 6.00 7.89 2.36
N TYR A 67 4.89 8.46 2.85
CA TYR A 67 4.74 8.81 4.26
C TYR A 67 5.00 7.60 5.17
N HIS A 68 4.42 6.44 4.84
CA HIS A 68 4.59 5.25 5.66
C HIS A 68 5.99 4.65 5.53
N VAL A 69 6.60 4.66 4.34
CA VAL A 69 7.98 4.23 4.14
C VAL A 69 8.95 5.08 4.95
N ASP A 70 8.80 6.41 4.92
CA ASP A 70 9.64 7.33 5.70
C ASP A 70 9.55 7.04 7.21
N MET A 71 8.33 6.81 7.71
CA MET A 71 8.11 6.47 9.11
C MET A 71 8.69 5.10 9.47
N ILE A 72 8.51 4.08 8.62
CA ILE A 72 9.07 2.74 8.81
C ILE A 72 10.60 2.80 8.85
N ASN A 73 11.22 3.47 7.87
CA ASN A 73 12.68 3.62 7.79
C ASN A 73 13.23 4.36 9.00
N ARG A 74 12.54 5.40 9.48
CA ARG A 74 12.89 6.08 10.72
C ARG A 74 12.91 5.09 11.89
N TYR A 75 11.87 4.28 12.07
CA TYR A 75 11.82 3.31 13.17
C TYR A 75 12.86 2.20 13.06
N PHE A 76 13.17 1.74 11.84
CA PHE A 76 14.29 0.81 11.61
C PHE A 76 15.63 1.44 11.96
N HIS A 77 15.85 2.70 11.58
CA HIS A 77 17.05 3.41 11.94
C HIS A 77 17.20 3.58 13.46
N GLU A 78 16.12 3.99 14.14
CA GLU A 78 16.08 4.09 15.61
C GLU A 78 16.38 2.72 16.27
N ALA A 79 15.83 1.62 15.76
CA ALA A 79 16.12 0.28 16.28
C ALA A 79 17.58 -0.16 16.08
N LEU A 80 18.18 0.18 14.93
CA LEU A 80 19.58 -0.11 14.64
C LEU A 80 20.52 0.72 15.52
N ASP A 81 20.22 2.00 15.71
CA ASP A 81 21.06 2.92 16.50
C ASP A 81 21.06 2.54 17.99
N GLU A 82 19.94 2.06 18.52
CA GLU A 82 19.86 1.53 19.89
C GLU A 82 20.82 0.35 20.12
N GLY A 83 21.04 -0.48 19.10
CA GLY A 83 22.02 -1.57 19.13
C GLY A 83 23.48 -1.11 19.26
N ARG A 84 23.79 0.16 18.99
CA ARG A 84 25.14 0.71 19.06
C ARG A 84 25.54 1.15 20.47
N TYR A 85 24.57 1.57 21.28
CA TYR A 85 24.84 2.22 22.57
C TYR A 85 24.28 1.45 23.77
N GLN A 86 23.23 0.64 23.58
CA GLN A 86 22.60 -0.08 24.67
C GLN A 86 23.36 -1.36 25.03
N LYS A 87 23.82 -1.46 26.29
CA LYS A 87 24.58 -2.61 26.79
C LYS A 87 23.74 -3.63 27.55
N GLN A 88 22.50 -3.27 27.90
CA GLN A 88 21.59 -4.14 28.64
C GLN A 88 20.60 -4.82 27.69
N TYR A 89 20.64 -6.15 27.64
CA TYR A 89 19.78 -6.96 26.76
C TYR A 89 18.28 -6.68 26.93
N GLY A 90 17.80 -6.61 28.18
CA GLY A 90 16.38 -6.40 28.46
C GLY A 90 15.88 -5.04 27.96
N GLU A 91 16.69 -4.01 28.14
CA GLU A 91 16.34 -2.65 27.71
C GLU A 91 16.43 -2.49 26.20
N TRP A 92 17.46 -3.05 25.59
CA TRP A 92 17.59 -3.12 24.13
C TRP A 92 16.37 -3.82 23.50
N THR A 93 16.02 -5.00 24.02
CA THR A 93 14.87 -5.79 23.53
C THR A 93 13.58 -4.99 23.63
N ARG A 94 13.36 -4.31 24.77
CA ARG A 94 12.16 -3.51 25.00
C ARG A 94 12.02 -2.39 23.98
N ILE A 95 13.07 -1.61 23.76
CA ILE A 95 13.02 -0.47 22.82
C ILE A 95 12.92 -0.95 21.38
N VAL A 96 13.72 -1.93 20.97
CA VAL A 96 13.68 -2.48 19.61
C VAL A 96 12.30 -3.04 19.30
N LEU A 97 11.69 -3.81 20.20
CA LEU A 97 10.33 -4.32 19.97
C LEU A 97 9.28 -3.21 19.86
N TYR A 98 9.42 -2.11 20.61
CA TYR A 98 8.52 -0.96 20.45
C TYR A 98 8.66 -0.34 19.06
N ARG A 99 9.90 -0.08 18.60
CA ARG A 99 10.15 0.50 17.26
C ARG A 99 9.68 -0.40 16.13
N LEU A 100 9.95 -1.71 16.23
CA LEU A 100 9.50 -2.67 15.22
C LEU A 100 7.96 -2.82 15.21
N THR A 101 7.29 -2.69 16.36
CA THR A 101 5.82 -2.71 16.42
C THR A 101 5.24 -1.42 15.83
N ASP A 102 5.85 -0.27 16.09
CA ASP A 102 5.46 1.00 15.45
C ASP A 102 5.61 0.91 13.92
N ALA A 103 6.74 0.38 13.43
CA ALA A 103 6.95 0.14 12.00
C ALA A 103 5.89 -0.82 11.42
N LEU A 104 5.56 -1.90 12.13
CA LEU A 104 4.53 -2.85 11.72
C LEU A 104 3.14 -2.19 11.62
N GLU A 105 2.77 -1.31 12.55
CA GLU A 105 1.51 -0.57 12.48
C GLU A 105 1.47 0.33 11.23
N HIS A 106 2.58 1.01 10.89
CA HIS A 106 2.65 1.79 9.66
C HIS A 106 2.53 0.92 8.41
N LEU A 107 3.14 -0.27 8.39
CA LEU A 107 3.01 -1.21 7.28
C LEU A 107 1.56 -1.69 7.12
N HIS A 108 0.90 -2.05 8.22
CA HIS A 108 -0.52 -2.45 8.21
C HIS A 108 -1.43 -1.32 7.75
N LEU A 109 -1.21 -0.08 8.22
CA LEU A 109 -1.98 1.09 7.78
C LEU A 109 -1.79 1.36 6.29
N MET A 110 -0.56 1.29 5.79
CA MET A 110 -0.26 1.50 4.37
C MET A 110 -0.96 0.46 3.49
N VAL A 111 -0.71 -0.83 3.74
CA VAL A 111 -1.31 -1.94 2.96
C VAL A 111 -2.83 -1.94 3.07
N GLY A 112 -3.35 -1.77 4.30
CA GLY A 112 -4.78 -1.72 4.55
C GLY A 112 -5.46 -0.54 3.85
N THR A 113 -4.84 0.63 3.84
CA THR A 113 -5.40 1.83 3.18
C THR A 113 -5.45 1.65 1.67
N ILE A 114 -4.42 1.05 1.05
CA ILE A 114 -4.44 0.70 -0.38
C ILE A 114 -5.56 -0.30 -0.67
N ALA A 115 -5.69 -1.37 0.12
CA ALA A 115 -6.77 -2.34 -0.05
C ALA A 115 -8.17 -1.72 0.13
N ALA A 116 -8.32 -0.83 1.10
CA ALA A 116 -9.57 -0.09 1.32
C ALA A 116 -9.86 0.90 0.17
N HIS A 117 -8.84 1.51 -0.42
CA HIS A 117 -8.97 2.35 -1.61
C HIS A 117 -9.41 1.52 -2.83
N MET A 118 -8.87 0.32 -3.01
CA MET A 118 -9.33 -0.62 -4.05
C MET A 118 -10.80 -1.02 -3.83
N GLN A 119 -11.21 -1.32 -2.58
CA GLN A 119 -12.61 -1.58 -2.27
C GLN A 119 -13.51 -0.37 -2.54
N HIS A 120 -13.04 0.84 -2.23
CA HIS A 120 -13.76 2.08 -2.48
C HIS A 120 -14.04 2.29 -3.98
N ASN A 121 -13.09 1.87 -4.83
CA ASN A 121 -13.20 1.91 -6.29
C ASN A 121 -13.80 0.63 -6.90
N HIS A 122 -14.38 -0.24 -6.07
CA HIS A 122 -15.06 -1.46 -6.50
C HIS A 122 -14.21 -2.44 -7.33
N ILE A 123 -12.90 -2.46 -7.07
CA ILE A 123 -12.02 -3.51 -7.59
C ILE A 123 -12.45 -4.86 -7.00
N SER A 124 -12.40 -5.92 -7.81
CA SER A 124 -12.96 -7.21 -7.40
C SER A 124 -12.29 -7.74 -6.13
N PRO A 125 -13.07 -8.35 -5.19
CA PRO A 125 -12.52 -8.94 -3.98
C PRO A 125 -11.44 -9.99 -4.27
N ASP A 126 -11.59 -10.79 -5.33
CA ASP A 126 -10.59 -11.78 -5.72
C ASP A 126 -9.28 -11.15 -6.22
N ARG A 127 -9.34 -9.99 -6.89
CA ARG A 127 -8.13 -9.25 -7.26
C ARG A 127 -7.43 -8.67 -6.04
N ILE A 128 -8.17 -8.06 -5.12
CA ILE A 128 -7.62 -7.55 -3.85
C ILE A 128 -6.94 -8.71 -3.09
N ARG A 129 -7.62 -9.86 -2.99
CA ARG A 129 -7.07 -11.07 -2.37
C ARG A 129 -5.76 -11.52 -3.03
N THR A 130 -5.75 -11.56 -4.36
CA THR A 130 -4.57 -11.91 -5.16
C THR A 130 -3.40 -10.96 -4.92
N TYR A 131 -3.65 -9.64 -4.91
CA TYR A 131 -2.60 -8.63 -4.68
C TYR A 131 -2.07 -8.63 -3.25
N LEU A 132 -2.94 -8.87 -2.27
CA LEU A 132 -2.52 -9.07 -0.87
C LEU A 132 -1.85 -10.43 -0.63
N GLN A 133 -1.87 -11.34 -1.62
CA GLN A 133 -1.33 -12.70 -1.52
C GLN A 133 -1.90 -13.50 -0.34
N VAL A 134 -3.19 -13.30 -0.04
CA VAL A 134 -3.87 -13.97 1.08
C VAL A 134 -4.76 -15.13 0.62
N PRO A 135 -4.99 -16.15 1.46
CA PRO A 135 -5.67 -17.36 1.02
C PRO A 135 -7.17 -17.13 0.75
N ASP A 136 -7.84 -16.26 1.50
CA ASP A 136 -9.27 -16.03 1.35
C ASP A 136 -9.70 -14.59 1.71
N GLN A 137 -10.96 -14.27 1.42
CA GLN A 137 -11.54 -12.95 1.68
C GLN A 137 -11.55 -12.56 3.17
N ARG A 138 -11.58 -13.53 4.10
CA ARG A 138 -11.58 -13.21 5.54
C ARG A 138 -10.26 -12.60 5.95
N HIS A 139 -9.16 -12.99 5.31
CA HIS A 139 -7.85 -12.39 5.53
C HIS A 139 -7.78 -10.97 4.95
N VAL A 140 -8.42 -10.70 3.80
CA VAL A 140 -8.52 -9.34 3.25
C VAL A 140 -9.17 -8.38 4.27
N GLU A 141 -10.25 -8.80 4.92
CA GLU A 141 -10.94 -7.98 5.93
C GLU A 141 -10.09 -7.68 7.17
N GLN A 142 -9.06 -8.48 7.48
CA GLN A 142 -8.14 -8.20 8.59
C GLN A 142 -7.28 -6.96 8.33
N PHE A 143 -7.00 -6.66 7.06
CA PHE A 143 -6.28 -5.45 6.67
C PHE A 143 -7.18 -4.20 6.69
N ILE A 144 -8.52 -4.34 6.58
CA ILE A 144 -9.45 -3.21 6.45
C ILE A 144 -10.14 -2.94 7.78
N SER A 145 -9.32 -2.58 8.77
CA SER A 145 -9.77 -2.22 10.11
C SER A 145 -10.52 -0.88 10.14
N ARG A 146 -11.15 -0.57 11.28
CA ARG A 146 -11.75 0.76 11.51
C ARG A 146 -10.72 1.89 11.34
N ARG A 147 -9.50 1.69 11.84
CA ARG A 147 -8.40 2.68 11.75
C ARG A 147 -8.04 2.98 10.31
N VAL A 148 -7.98 1.94 9.48
CA VAL A 148 -7.71 2.04 8.04
C VAL A 148 -8.81 2.79 7.30
N ARG A 149 -10.09 2.57 7.66
CA ARG A 149 -11.21 3.33 7.06
C ARG A 149 -11.18 4.81 7.44
N GLU A 150 -10.86 5.12 8.70
CA GLU A 150 -10.66 6.50 9.17
C GLU A 150 -9.47 7.14 8.44
N HIS A 151 -8.38 6.41 8.28
CA HIS A 151 -7.19 6.85 7.55
C HIS A 151 -7.50 7.18 6.08
N LEU A 152 -8.20 6.28 5.38
CA LEU A 152 -8.65 6.50 4.01
C LEU A 152 -9.60 7.70 3.90
N ALA A 153 -10.51 7.89 4.86
CA ALA A 153 -11.43 9.02 4.86
C ALA A 153 -10.68 10.36 4.92
N GLY A 154 -9.66 10.44 5.78
CA GLY A 154 -8.76 11.59 5.87
C GLY A 154 -7.97 11.82 4.58
N LEU A 155 -7.43 10.74 4.00
CA LEU A 155 -6.66 10.78 2.74
C LEU A 155 -7.51 11.31 1.57
N LEU A 156 -8.78 10.88 1.48
CA LEU A 156 -9.72 11.31 0.45
C LEU A 156 -10.38 12.67 0.75
N GLY A 157 -9.98 13.34 1.83
CA GLY A 157 -10.52 14.65 2.20
C GLY A 157 -12.03 14.65 2.48
N LYS A 158 -12.61 13.53 2.93
CA LYS A 158 -14.04 13.48 3.27
C LYS A 158 -14.32 14.47 4.39
N ASP A 159 -15.46 15.15 4.32
CA ASP A 159 -15.94 16.10 5.32
C ASP A 159 -16.30 15.38 6.64
N THR A 160 -15.28 14.92 7.35
CA THR A 160 -15.37 14.56 8.74
C THR A 160 -15.28 15.87 9.53
N ASP A 161 -16.33 16.16 10.30
CA ASP A 161 -16.35 17.21 11.32
C ASP A 161 -15.05 17.15 12.13
N GLN A 162 -14.21 18.20 12.04
CA GLN A 162 -12.82 18.17 12.55
C GLN A 162 -12.77 17.89 14.06
N GLU A 163 -13.81 18.28 14.79
CA GLU A 163 -13.92 18.02 16.24
C GLU A 163 -14.20 16.54 16.56
N LYS A 164 -14.69 15.77 15.58
CA LYS A 164 -14.99 14.33 15.68
C LYS A 164 -13.99 13.46 14.92
N ALA A 165 -13.00 14.07 14.24
CA ALA A 165 -12.01 13.35 13.47
C ALA A 165 -11.09 12.52 14.40
N GLY A 166 -11.08 11.21 14.17
CA GLY A 166 -10.17 10.29 14.86
C GLY A 166 -8.70 10.63 14.56
N VAL A 167 -7.77 10.05 15.33
CA VAL A 167 -6.32 10.21 15.10
C VAL A 167 -5.95 9.82 13.67
N PHE A 168 -6.50 8.72 13.17
CA PHE A 168 -6.17 8.21 11.84
C PHE A 168 -6.73 9.07 10.70
N ASP A 169 -7.91 9.70 10.86
CA ASP A 169 -8.42 10.70 9.90
C ASP A 169 -7.45 11.88 9.78
N ARG A 170 -6.98 12.40 10.92
CA ARG A 170 -6.01 13.50 10.94
C ARG A 170 -4.68 13.11 10.30
N VAL A 171 -4.20 11.88 10.52
CA VAL A 171 -2.99 11.38 9.85
C VAL A 171 -3.19 11.34 8.33
N GLY A 172 -4.27 10.70 7.85
CA GLY A 172 -4.56 10.61 6.41
C GLY A 172 -4.66 11.99 5.75
N ARG A 173 -5.33 12.94 6.42
CA ARG A 173 -5.43 14.32 5.97
C ARG A 173 -4.08 15.04 5.94
N SER A 174 -3.23 14.79 6.94
CA SER A 174 -1.89 15.38 6.99
C SER A 174 -0.98 14.93 5.85
N ILE A 175 -1.18 13.71 5.32
CA ILE A 175 -0.42 13.17 4.20
C ILE A 175 -0.64 14.02 2.94
N VAL A 176 -1.91 14.31 2.60
CA VAL A 176 -2.24 15.10 1.41
C VAL A 176 -2.00 16.60 1.60
N GLN A 177 -1.98 17.09 2.84
CA GLN A 177 -1.71 18.50 3.17
C GLN A 177 -0.22 18.83 3.30
N ARG A 178 0.69 17.85 3.20
CA ARG A 178 2.15 18.06 3.24
C ARG A 178 2.67 18.62 1.90
N GLU A 179 2.14 19.76 1.47
CA GLU A 179 2.57 20.45 0.24
C GLU A 179 3.93 21.17 0.37
N GLY A 180 4.52 21.23 1.58
CA GLY A 180 5.65 22.14 1.85
C GLY A 180 7.07 21.57 1.80
N TRP A 181 7.26 20.25 1.84
CA TRP A 181 8.60 19.61 1.89
C TRP A 181 8.97 18.82 0.63
N ILE A 182 8.00 18.64 -0.26
CA ILE A 182 8.03 17.72 -1.38
C ILE A 182 7.91 18.55 -2.65
N SER A 183 9.04 18.95 -3.23
CA SER A 183 9.07 19.40 -4.62
C SER A 183 9.64 18.25 -5.44
N PRO A 184 8.97 17.74 -6.48
CA PRO A 184 9.45 16.63 -7.31
C PRO A 184 10.93 16.79 -7.69
N GLU A 185 11.33 17.99 -8.11
CA GLU A 185 12.71 18.33 -8.49
C GLU A 185 13.75 18.07 -7.38
N ARG A 186 13.42 18.30 -6.10
CA ARG A 186 14.32 18.02 -4.97
C ARG A 186 14.42 16.54 -4.68
N GLU A 187 13.35 15.80 -4.92
CA GLU A 187 13.35 14.35 -4.75
C GLU A 187 14.20 13.69 -5.81
N ASP A 188 13.97 14.04 -7.08
CA ASP A 188 14.73 13.55 -8.22
C ASP A 188 16.22 13.83 -8.01
N THR A 189 16.54 15.02 -7.47
CA THR A 189 17.91 15.40 -7.12
C THR A 189 18.47 14.53 -5.99
N LEU A 190 17.73 14.31 -4.89
CA LEU A 190 18.17 13.47 -3.77
C LEU A 190 18.30 12.00 -4.16
N GLU A 191 17.38 11.49 -4.97
CA GLU A 191 17.41 10.14 -5.54
C GLU A 191 18.66 9.97 -6.42
N ALA A 192 18.94 10.94 -7.29
CA ALA A 192 20.16 10.94 -8.09
C ALA A 192 21.44 10.96 -7.22
N PHE A 193 21.46 11.76 -6.14
CA PHE A 193 22.59 11.77 -5.20
C PHE A 193 22.77 10.45 -4.45
N LEU A 194 21.67 9.85 -3.98
CA LEU A 194 21.72 8.56 -3.29
C LEU A 194 22.17 7.45 -4.24
N ALA A 195 21.63 7.40 -5.45
CA ALA A 195 22.02 6.43 -6.47
C ALA A 195 23.51 6.59 -6.85
N ALA A 196 23.99 7.82 -6.99
CA ALA A 196 25.41 8.11 -7.19
C ALA A 196 26.26 7.60 -6.03
N LEU A 197 25.86 7.87 -4.78
CA LEU A 197 26.55 7.39 -3.58
C LEU A 197 26.60 5.85 -3.54
N TYR A 198 25.48 5.17 -3.79
CA TYR A 198 25.41 3.70 -3.80
C TYR A 198 26.25 3.09 -4.92
N SER A 199 26.22 3.67 -6.13
CA SER A 199 27.08 3.23 -7.24
C SER A 199 28.57 3.37 -6.94
N THR A 200 28.94 4.28 -6.05
CA THR A 200 30.33 4.53 -5.66
C THR A 200 30.76 3.70 -4.43
N TYR A 201 29.81 3.35 -3.56
CA TYR A 201 30.08 2.65 -2.29
C TYR A 201 29.90 1.13 -2.37
N SER A 202 29.34 0.58 -3.45
CA SER A 202 29.00 -0.84 -3.57
C SER A 202 29.15 -1.35 -5.00
N TYR A 203 29.67 -2.57 -5.15
CA TYR A 203 29.92 -3.33 -6.39
C TYR A 203 28.64 -3.68 -7.20
N GLU A 204 27.68 -2.76 -7.33
CA GLU A 204 26.42 -3.00 -8.06
C GLU A 204 26.24 -1.98 -9.19
N PRO A 205 26.89 -2.22 -10.36
CA PRO A 205 26.79 -1.34 -11.52
C PRO A 205 25.35 -1.14 -12.02
N SER A 206 24.44 -2.07 -11.70
CA SER A 206 23.04 -2.03 -12.06
C SER A 206 22.19 -1.09 -11.21
N ALA A 207 22.74 -0.47 -10.16
CA ALA A 207 21.99 0.45 -9.30
C ALA A 207 21.38 1.66 -10.04
N LEU A 208 21.89 1.97 -11.25
CA LEU A 208 21.39 3.04 -12.10
C LEU A 208 20.40 2.56 -13.17
N ASP A 209 20.23 1.24 -13.34
CA ASP A 209 19.52 0.66 -14.48
C ASP A 209 18.00 0.84 -14.44
N ASP A 210 17.43 1.02 -13.25
CA ASP A 210 16.00 1.17 -13.06
C ASP A 210 15.54 2.64 -12.96
N LEU A 211 16.48 3.60 -13.05
CA LEU A 211 16.17 5.03 -12.95
C LEU A 211 15.63 5.61 -14.27
N PRO A 212 14.66 6.54 -14.21
CA PRO A 212 14.27 7.40 -15.33
C PRO A 212 15.47 8.15 -15.94
N ASP A 213 15.44 8.42 -17.25
CA ASP A 213 16.57 8.96 -18.01
C ASP A 213 17.11 10.28 -17.45
N ASP A 214 16.22 11.18 -17.05
CA ASP A 214 16.54 12.47 -16.46
C ASP A 214 17.25 12.33 -15.10
N ILE A 215 16.76 11.44 -14.23
CA ILE A 215 17.35 11.17 -12.91
C ILE A 215 18.70 10.43 -13.06
N ARG A 216 18.76 9.44 -13.95
CA ARG A 216 19.98 8.67 -14.25
C ARG A 216 21.11 9.58 -14.71
N ASN A 217 20.82 10.55 -15.58
CA ASN A 217 21.81 11.50 -16.08
C ASN A 217 22.41 12.33 -14.94
N ILE A 218 21.60 12.78 -13.98
CA ILE A 218 22.07 13.51 -12.80
C ILE A 218 22.92 12.59 -11.92
N ALA A 219 22.49 11.33 -11.72
CA ALA A 219 23.22 10.35 -10.91
C ALA A 219 24.61 10.03 -11.49
N VAL A 220 24.72 9.82 -12.81
CA VAL A 220 26.01 9.60 -13.49
C VAL A 220 26.93 10.80 -13.36
N GLN A 221 26.39 12.03 -13.52
CA GLN A 221 27.17 13.25 -13.33
C GLN A 221 27.66 13.39 -11.89
N ALA A 222 26.82 13.09 -10.90
CA ALA A 222 27.18 13.14 -9.49
C ALA A 222 28.22 12.07 -9.12
N ALA A 223 28.09 10.85 -9.63
CA ALA A 223 29.05 9.76 -9.40
C ALA A 223 30.45 10.11 -9.94
N ALA A 224 30.51 10.79 -11.10
CA ALA A 224 31.79 11.27 -11.67
C ALA A 224 32.50 12.33 -10.80
N LEU A 225 31.78 12.99 -9.88
CA LEU A 225 32.35 13.96 -8.94
C LEU A 225 32.89 13.30 -7.66
N VAL A 226 32.52 12.04 -7.39
CA VAL A 226 33.04 11.29 -6.24
C VAL A 226 34.33 10.60 -6.68
N PRO A 227 35.50 10.93 -6.09
CA PRO A 227 36.74 10.27 -6.46
C PRO A 227 36.61 8.76 -6.19
N PRO A 228 37.15 7.89 -7.08
CA PRO A 228 37.09 6.45 -6.87
C PRO A 228 37.68 6.13 -5.49
N ALA A 229 37.02 5.24 -4.76
CA ALA A 229 37.56 4.71 -3.52
C ALA A 229 39.00 4.27 -3.81
N ARG A 230 39.97 4.83 -3.07
CA ARG A 230 41.39 4.45 -3.21
C ARG A 230 41.43 2.93 -3.14
N GLU A 231 41.79 2.28 -4.24
CA GLU A 231 42.17 0.87 -4.21
C GLU A 231 43.27 0.77 -3.16
N ASP A 232 43.05 -0.05 -2.15
CA ASP A 232 43.92 -0.16 -0.99
C ASP A 232 45.38 -0.30 -1.44
N GLU A 233 46.20 0.66 -1.03
CA GLU A 233 47.66 0.64 -1.09
C GLU A 233 48.25 -0.40 -0.10
N ASP A 234 47.55 -1.51 0.13
CA ASP A 234 48.03 -2.68 0.89
C ASP A 234 48.61 -3.73 -0.08
N ALA A 235 49.45 -3.27 -1.02
CA ALA A 235 50.49 -4.12 -1.58
C ALA A 235 51.67 -4.14 -0.60
N ALA A 236 51.57 -5.06 0.36
CA ALA A 236 52.59 -5.62 1.26
C ALA A 236 53.96 -4.91 1.36
N PRO A 237 54.48 -4.66 2.60
CA PRO A 237 55.89 -4.34 2.75
C PRO A 237 56.71 -5.59 2.34
N GLY A 238 57.46 -5.46 1.25
CA GLY A 238 58.43 -6.47 0.85
C GLY A 238 59.50 -6.63 1.91
N ASP A 239 59.71 -7.87 2.37
CA ASP A 239 60.91 -8.29 3.09
C ASP A 239 62.15 -7.96 2.25
N GLN A 240 63.01 -7.05 2.74
CA GLN A 240 64.47 -7.05 2.57
C GLN A 240 65.16 -6.44 3.79
#